data_AF-A0A7X9FIG8-F1
#
_entry.id   AF-A0A7X9FIG8-F1
#
_cell.length_a   1.000
_cell.length_b   1.000
_cell.length_c   1.000
_cell.angle_alpha   90.00
_cell.angle_beta   90.00
_cell.angle_gamma   90.00
#
_symmetry.space_group_name_H-M   'P 1'
#
loop_
_entity.id
_entity.type
_entity.pdbx_description
1 polymer ?
#
loop_
_entity_poly.entity_id
_entity_poly.type
_entity_poly.pdbx_seq_one_letter_code
_entity_poly.pdbx_strand_id
1 'polypeptide(L)'
;RVLNARVAKNDKDERHMCPLQLDVIERAIQLWSNKGDVVFTPFLGIGSEVWGAVNQGRKGIGIELKPEYFKQAIKNMQALDESKRQFSLLAV
;
A
#
# COMPACT_ATOMS: atom_id res chain seq x y z
N ARG A 1 2.77 -6.56 10.28
CA ARG A 1 1.46 -5.91 9.97
C ARG A 1 1.08 -6.17 8.51
N VAL A 2 -0.21 -6.08 8.13
CA VAL A 2 -0.70 -6.20 6.74
C VAL A 2 -1.85 -5.21 6.49
N LEU A 3 -2.08 -4.82 5.23
CA LEU A 3 -3.32 -4.15 4.84
C LEU A 3 -4.49 -5.15 4.85
N ASN A 4 -5.70 -4.69 5.13
CA ASN A 4 -6.85 -5.59 5.23
C ASN A 4 -7.28 -6.08 3.84
N ALA A 5 -6.80 -7.27 3.49
CA ALA A 5 -7.02 -7.88 2.18
C ALA A 5 -8.37 -8.63 2.07
N ARG A 6 -9.05 -8.90 3.19
CA ARG A 6 -10.34 -9.62 3.20
C ARG A 6 -11.48 -8.82 2.54
N VAL A 7 -11.34 -7.50 2.43
CA VAL A 7 -12.37 -6.59 1.90
C VAL A 7 -12.46 -6.63 0.37
N ALA A 8 -11.43 -7.11 -0.32
CA ALA A 8 -11.35 -7.10 -1.79
C ALA A 8 -11.74 -8.42 -2.45
N LYS A 9 -12.31 -9.37 -1.70
CA LYS A 9 -12.58 -10.73 -2.15
C LYS A 9 -13.92 -10.83 -2.88
N ASN A 10 -13.93 -11.43 -4.07
CA ASN A 10 -15.13 -11.96 -4.72
C ASN A 10 -15.25 -13.48 -4.47
N ASP A 11 -16.46 -14.04 -4.51
CA ASP A 11 -16.72 -15.46 -4.23
C ASP A 11 -16.02 -16.44 -5.20
N LYS A 12 -15.58 -15.95 -6.36
CA LYS A 12 -14.83 -16.71 -7.37
C LYS A 12 -13.31 -16.67 -7.20
N ASP A 13 -12.80 -15.95 -6.19
CA ASP A 13 -11.37 -15.78 -5.99
C ASP A 13 -10.72 -17.02 -5.36
N GLU A 14 -9.49 -17.32 -5.80
CA GLU A 14 -8.67 -18.35 -5.17
C GLU A 14 -8.61 -18.15 -3.66
N ARG A 15 -8.83 -19.25 -2.92
CA ARG A 15 -8.89 -19.24 -1.45
C ARG A 15 -7.55 -18.88 -0.79
N HIS A 16 -6.46 -18.86 -1.53
CA HIS A 16 -5.11 -18.63 -1.05
C HIS A 16 -4.64 -17.20 -1.34
N MET A 17 -4.97 -16.31 -0.42
CA MET A 17 -4.42 -14.95 -0.40
C MET A 17 -3.21 -14.93 0.55
N CYS A 18 -2.04 -14.55 0.03
CA CYS A 18 -0.81 -14.41 0.80
C CYS A 18 -0.43 -12.92 0.90
N PRO A 19 -1.09 -12.13 1.77
CA PRO A 19 -0.74 -10.73 1.92
C PRO A 19 0.69 -10.61 2.47
N LEU A 20 1.54 -9.92 1.72
CA LEU A 20 2.91 -9.65 2.15
C LEU A 20 2.89 -8.69 3.35
N GLN A 21 3.79 -8.93 4.31
CA GLN A 21 3.88 -8.14 5.52
C GLN A 21 4.45 -6.75 5.23
N LEU A 22 3.78 -5.71 5.72
CA LEU A 22 4.19 -4.32 5.56
C LEU A 22 5.59 -4.06 6.10
N ASP A 23 5.98 -4.73 7.20
CA ASP A 23 7.28 -4.51 7.82
C ASP A 23 8.43 -4.96 6.90
N VAL A 24 8.21 -6.02 6.09
CA VAL A 24 9.18 -6.49 5.08
C VAL A 24 9.30 -5.48 3.94
N ILE A 25 8.15 -5.03 3.42
CA ILE A 25 8.06 -4.03 2.36
C ILE A 25 8.74 -2.73 2.80
N GLU A 26 8.42 -2.24 4.00
CA GLU A 26 8.95 -0.99 4.52
C GLU A 26 10.47 -1.05 4.67
N ARG A 27 10.98 -2.18 5.19
CA ARG A 27 12.43 -2.41 5.29
C ARG A 27 13.10 -2.43 3.92
N ALA A 28 12.48 -3.07 2.93
CA ALA A 28 13.00 -3.09 1.56
C ALA A 28 13.12 -1.67 0.99
N ILE A 29 12.05 -0.88 1.09
CA ILE A 29 12.02 0.50 0.62
C ILE A 29 13.11 1.34 1.32
N GLN A 30 13.32 1.15 2.63
CA GLN A 30 14.37 1.87 3.36
C GLN A 30 15.77 1.53 2.87
N LEU A 31 16.04 0.25 2.60
CA LEU A 31 17.37 -0.21 2.21
C LEU A 31 17.74 0.18 0.77
N TRP A 32 16.74 0.27 -0.12
CA TRP A 32 16.97 0.38 -1.56
C TRP A 32 16.39 1.65 -2.23
N SER A 33 15.96 2.64 -1.45
CA SER A 33 15.49 3.92 -2.00
C SER A 33 15.69 5.10 -1.05
N ASN A 34 15.89 6.29 -1.62
CA ASN A 34 15.93 7.56 -0.91
C ASN A 34 14.53 8.17 -0.78
N LYS A 35 14.37 9.17 0.10
CA LYS A 35 13.15 9.98 0.15
C LYS A 35 12.97 10.70 -1.19
N GLY A 36 11.73 10.77 -1.68
CA GLY A 36 11.41 11.38 -2.98
C GLY A 36 11.58 10.45 -4.19
N ASP A 37 12.27 9.32 -4.05
CA ASP A 37 12.40 8.31 -5.12
C ASP A 37 11.05 7.72 -5.52
N VAL A 38 11.00 7.11 -6.69
CA VAL A 38 9.83 6.39 -7.20
C VAL A 38 10.01 4.89 -6.97
N VAL A 39 9.08 4.29 -6.23
CA VAL A 39 8.97 2.83 -6.06
C VAL A 39 7.90 2.32 -7.02
N PHE A 40 8.28 1.40 -7.90
CA PHE A 40 7.39 0.80 -8.89
C PHE A 40 7.09 -0.67 -8.56
N THR A 41 5.84 -1.07 -8.75
CA THR A 41 5.42 -2.48 -8.72
C THR A 41 4.51 -2.81 -9.91
N PRO A 42 4.81 -3.85 -10.71
CA PRO A 42 3.94 -4.29 -11.79
C PRO A 42 2.76 -5.14 -11.29
N PHE A 43 2.75 -5.54 -10.02
CA PHE A 43 1.72 -6.39 -9.40
C PHE A 43 1.23 -5.76 -8.10
N LEU A 44 0.50 -4.66 -8.25
CA LEU A 44 0.12 -3.79 -7.14
C LEU A 44 -0.76 -4.49 -6.10
N GLY A 45 -1.61 -5.45 -6.50
CA GLY A 45 -2.58 -6.08 -5.62
C GLY A 45 -3.46 -5.04 -4.94
N ILE A 46 -3.53 -5.09 -3.61
CA ILE A 46 -4.26 -4.10 -2.79
C ILE A 46 -3.40 -2.88 -2.40
N GLY A 47 -2.24 -2.70 -3.01
CA GLY A 47 -1.46 -1.47 -2.86
C GLY A 47 -0.38 -1.47 -1.77
N SER A 48 -0.02 -2.60 -1.16
CA SER A 48 0.87 -2.62 0.01
C SER A 48 2.25 -1.99 -0.24
N GLU A 49 2.85 -2.20 -1.41
CA GLU A 49 4.17 -1.67 -1.75
C GLU A 49 4.13 -0.16 -2.01
N VAL A 50 3.16 0.31 -2.81
CA VAL A 50 2.92 1.73 -3.07
C VAL A 50 2.55 2.47 -1.79
N TRP A 51 1.68 1.86 -0.96
CA TRP A 51 1.30 2.39 0.34
C TRP A 51 2.53 2.56 1.24
N GLY A 52 3.39 1.54 1.32
CA GLY A 52 4.64 1.60 2.09
C GLY A 52 5.58 2.69 1.58
N ALA A 53 5.70 2.86 0.26
CA ALA A 53 6.54 3.88 -0.35
C ALA A 53 6.07 5.29 0.02
N VAL A 54 4.78 5.57 -0.20
CA VAL A 54 4.17 6.87 0.10
C VAL A 54 4.17 7.15 1.60
N ASN A 55 3.86 6.16 2.44
CA ASN A 55 3.92 6.30 3.88
C ASN A 55 5.33 6.75 4.32
N GLN A 56 6.35 6.17 3.71
CA GLN A 56 7.74 6.51 3.98
C GLN A 56 8.29 7.68 3.15
N GLY A 57 7.46 8.52 2.54
CA GLY A 57 7.91 9.76 1.86
C GLY A 57 8.59 9.53 0.52
N ARG A 58 8.27 8.44 -0.18
CA ARG A 58 8.60 8.19 -1.59
C ARG A 58 7.36 8.40 -2.45
N LYS A 59 7.52 8.40 -3.76
CA LYS A 59 6.41 8.26 -4.72
C LYS A 59 6.22 6.77 -5.00
N GLY A 60 4.99 6.36 -5.28
CA GLY A 60 4.68 4.97 -5.64
C GLY A 60 3.92 4.90 -6.96
N ILE A 61 4.28 3.95 -7.81
CA ILE A 61 3.59 3.65 -9.07
C ILE A 61 3.26 2.16 -9.08
N GLY A 62 2.02 1.83 -9.44
CA GLY A 62 1.52 0.47 -9.40
C GLY A 62 0.58 0.16 -10.55
N ILE A 63 0.61 -1.08 -11.02
CA ILE A 63 -0.32 -1.62 -12.01
C ILE A 63 -1.05 -2.81 -11.39
N GLU A 64 -2.37 -2.87 -11.54
CA GLU A 64 -3.20 -4.00 -11.15
C GLU A 64 -4.24 -4.24 -12.25
N LEU A 65 -4.39 -5.50 -12.67
CA LEU A 65 -5.34 -5.87 -13.71
C LEU A 65 -6.75 -6.08 -13.13
N LYS A 66 -6.82 -6.56 -11.89
CA LYS A 66 -8.09 -6.90 -11.25
C LYS A 66 -8.77 -5.65 -10.68
N PRO A 67 -9.95 -5.26 -11.20
CA PRO A 67 -10.61 -4.03 -10.78
C PRO A 67 -10.93 -3.97 -9.29
N GLU A 68 -11.25 -5.10 -8.65
CA GLU A 68 -11.57 -5.16 -7.22
C GLU A 68 -10.35 -4.86 -6.34
N TYR A 69 -9.19 -5.41 -6.72
CA TYR A 69 -7.94 -5.16 -6.01
C TYR A 69 -7.48 -3.72 -6.21
N PHE A 70 -7.58 -3.22 -7.43
CA PHE A 70 -7.28 -1.82 -7.73
C PHE A 70 -8.17 -0.85 -6.94
N LYS A 71 -9.49 -1.11 -6.86
CA LYS A 71 -10.42 -0.32 -6.04
C LYS A 71 -10.04 -0.36 -4.56
N GLN A 72 -9.60 -1.52 -4.04
CA GLN A 72 -9.13 -1.61 -2.66
C GLN A 72 -7.81 -0.86 -2.45
N ALA A 73 -6.89 -0.89 -3.42
CA ALA A 73 -5.66 -0.12 -3.37
C ALA A 73 -5.95 1.39 -3.29
N ILE A 74 -6.90 1.90 -4.09
CA ILE A 74 -7.35 3.30 -4.00
C ILE A 74 -7.83 3.64 -2.59
N LYS A 75 -8.70 2.81 -1.99
CA LYS A 75 -9.20 3.04 -0.62
C LYS A 75 -8.07 3.08 0.40
N ASN A 76 -7.11 2.17 0.29
CA ASN A 76 -5.95 2.14 1.20
C ASN A 76 -5.09 3.40 1.06
N MET A 77 -4.93 3.93 -0.16
CA MET A 77 -4.21 5.18 -0.42
C MET A 77 -4.97 6.41 0.10
N GLN A 78 -6.28 6.45 -0.05
CA GLN A 78 -7.13 7.52 0.50
C GLN A 78 -7.04 7.57 2.03
N ALA A 79 -7.16 6.42 2.71
CA ALA A 79 -7.01 6.34 4.15
C ALA A 79 -5.62 6.80 4.64
N LEU A 80 -4.56 6.50 3.87
CA LEU A 80 -3.22 7.00 4.17
C LEU A 80 -3.15 8.53 4.04
N ASP A 81 -3.67 9.09 2.96
CA ASP A 81 -3.69 10.55 2.74
C ASP A 81 -4.46 11.26 3.86
N GLU A 82 -5.64 10.76 4.23
CA GLU A 82 -6.42 11.26 5.36
C GLU A 82 -5.63 11.22 6.67
N SER A 83 -4.96 10.09 6.96
CA SER A 83 -4.13 9.96 8.17
C SER A 83 -2.96 10.95 8.21
N LYS A 84 -2.40 11.31 7.05
CA LYS A 84 -1.29 12.27 6.95
C LYS A 84 -1.74 13.73 7.01
N ARG A 85 -2.99 14.02 6.62
CA ARG A 85 -3.59 15.36 6.72
C ARG A 85 -3.96 15.71 8.16
N GLN A 86 -4.25 14.72 8.99
CA GLN A 86 -4.55 14.95 10.40
C GLN A 86 -3.28 15.42 11.12
N PHE A 87 -3.23 16.70 11.47
CA PHE A 87 -2.24 17.19 12.42
C PHE A 87 -2.50 16.54 13.79
N SER A 88 -1.46 15.97 14.39
CA SER A 88 -1.53 15.50 15.77
C SER A 88 -1.86 16.70 16.67
N LEU A 89 -2.84 16.53 17.56
CA LEU A 89 -3.17 17.55 18.58
C LEU A 89 -1.98 17.82 19.53
N LEU A 90 -1.01 16.90 19.55
CA LEU A 90 0.23 16.95 20.33
C LEU A 90 1.46 17.19 19.46
N ALA A 91 1.31 17.68 18.22
CA ALA A 91 2.44 18.16 17.43
C ALA A 91 2.91 19.53 17.95
N VAL A 92 3.48 19.52 19.15
CA VAL A 92 4.25 20.62 19.76
C VAL A 92 5.57 20.04 20.26
#